data_AF-A0A4U3FL20-F1
#
_entry.id   AF-A0A4U3FL20-F1
#
_cell.length_a   1.000
_cell.length_b   1.000
_cell.length_c   1.000
_cell.angle_alpha   90.00
_cell.angle_beta   90.00
_cell.angle_gamma   90.00
#
_symmetry.space_group_name_H-M   'P 1'
#
loop_
_entity.id
_entity.type
_entity.pdbx_description
1 polymer ?
#
loop_
_entity_poly.entity_id
_entity_poly.type
_entity_poly.pdbx_seq_one_letter_code
_entity_poly.pdbx_strand_id
1 'polypeptide(L)'
;MKLTLESLKKAGAFTGRPVEKEIIWKQGEEEFSATVFIRPLGYHTATSDVLAHVGKVDGVAGRIAASVCDEAGRPVFTPQDITGEADPDRGALDGQLTIALLVAIQEVNDLGKTINSAPKTSSGVNSSSTALVEKPLPKPEKT
;
A
#
# COMPACT_ATOMS: atom_id res chain seq x y z
N MET A 1 29.41 -18.50 9.30
CA MET A 1 29.28 -17.14 9.87
C MET A 1 28.93 -17.26 11.35
N LYS A 2 29.54 -16.45 12.24
CA LYS A 2 29.07 -16.29 13.63
C LYS A 2 28.11 -15.10 13.69
N LEU A 3 27.00 -15.21 14.43
CA LEU A 3 26.01 -14.14 14.56
C LEU A 3 26.53 -13.09 15.54
N THR A 4 27.01 -11.96 15.01
CA THR A 4 27.55 -10.82 15.76
C THR A 4 27.03 -9.53 15.13
N LEU A 5 27.05 -8.41 15.87
CA LEU A 5 26.59 -7.13 15.32
C LEU A 5 27.36 -6.73 14.06
N GLU A 6 28.67 -7.01 14.01
CA GLU A 6 29.47 -6.74 12.82
C GLU A 6 29.07 -7.60 11.63
N SER A 7 28.80 -8.89 11.87
CA SER A 7 28.41 -9.80 10.79
C SER A 7 27.01 -9.48 10.26
N LEU A 8 26.08 -9.06 11.13
CA LEU A 8 24.75 -8.59 10.76
C LEU A 8 24.78 -7.27 9.98
N LYS A 9 25.62 -6.32 10.40
CA LYS A 9 25.82 -5.05 9.66
C LYS A 9 26.36 -5.32 8.25
N LYS A 10 27.39 -6.17 8.13
CA LYS A 10 27.98 -6.56 6.83
C LYS A 10 26.97 -7.28 5.93
N ALA A 11 26.07 -8.07 6.52
CA ALA A 11 25.05 -8.81 5.78
C ALA A 11 23.80 -7.98 5.43
N GLY A 12 23.70 -6.72 5.85
CA GLY A 12 22.51 -5.90 5.59
C GLY A 12 21.25 -6.40 6.32
N ALA A 13 21.40 -7.06 7.47
CA ALA A 13 20.29 -7.72 8.17
C ALA A 13 19.33 -6.76 8.91
N PHE A 14 19.61 -5.46 8.91
CA PHE A 14 18.75 -4.44 9.51
C PHE A 14 17.86 -3.81 8.43
N THR A 15 16.59 -3.58 8.76
CA THR A 15 15.54 -3.14 7.82
C THR A 15 15.72 -1.74 7.24
N GLY A 16 16.75 -1.00 7.66
CA GLY A 16 17.04 0.34 7.18
C GLY A 16 16.14 1.43 7.76
N ARG A 17 16.15 2.59 7.10
CA ARG A 17 15.35 3.77 7.47
C ARG A 17 13.90 3.62 6.98
N PRO A 18 12.95 4.34 7.58
CA PRO A 18 11.59 4.45 7.03
C PRO A 18 11.60 4.93 5.58
N VAL A 19 10.63 4.46 4.80
CA VAL A 19 10.42 4.84 3.40
C VAL A 19 9.28 5.83 3.33
N GLU A 20 9.52 6.97 2.71
CA GLU A 20 8.52 8.00 2.46
C GLU A 20 7.50 7.52 1.41
N LYS A 21 6.22 7.74 1.69
CA LYS A 21 5.09 7.42 0.81
C LYS A 21 4.06 8.55 0.87
N GLU A 22 3.42 8.81 -0.26
CA GLU A 22 2.24 9.63 -0.32
C GLU A 22 1.01 8.72 -0.30
N ILE A 23 0.03 9.05 0.54
CA ILE A 23 -1.27 8.38 0.58
C ILE A 23 -2.37 9.36 0.24
N ILE A 24 -3.43 8.86 -0.38
CA ILE A 24 -4.63 9.61 -0.71
C ILE A 24 -5.84 8.80 -0.22
N TRP A 25 -6.78 9.46 0.44
CA TRP A 25 -8.03 8.85 0.89
C TRP A 25 -9.17 9.87 0.84
N LYS A 26 -10.42 9.39 0.83
CA LYS A 26 -11.60 10.26 0.90
C LYS A 26 -12.27 10.12 2.25
N GLN A 27 -12.78 11.23 2.77
CA GLN A 27 -13.59 11.26 3.98
C GLN A 27 -14.81 12.14 3.71
N GLY A 28 -15.99 11.52 3.69
CA GLY A 28 -17.19 12.19 3.19
C GLY A 28 -17.06 12.53 1.70
N GLU A 29 -17.23 13.81 1.38
CA GLU A 29 -17.09 14.34 0.01
C GLU A 29 -15.68 14.89 -0.28
N GLU A 30 -14.82 14.96 0.74
CA GLU A 30 -13.48 15.54 0.64
C GLU A 30 -12.42 14.49 0.36
N GLU A 31 -11.39 14.86 -0.41
CA GLU A 31 -10.22 14.05 -0.71
C GLU A 31 -8.99 14.66 -0.03
N PHE A 32 -8.26 13.84 0.70
CA PHE A 32 -7.09 14.22 1.47
C PHE A 32 -5.85 13.52 0.92
N SER A 33 -4.72 14.22 0.96
CA SER A 33 -3.40 13.64 0.72
C SER A 33 -2.47 13.91 1.90
N ALA A 34 -1.60 12.95 2.20
CA ALA A 34 -0.59 13.10 3.24
C ALA A 34 0.68 12.31 2.93
N THR A 35 1.81 12.85 3.38
CA THR A 35 3.08 12.14 3.42
C THR A 35 3.15 11.29 4.69
N VAL A 36 3.49 10.01 4.54
CA VAL A 36 3.69 9.05 5.63
C VAL A 36 5.04 8.37 5.48
N PHE A 37 5.65 7.99 6.60
CA PHE A 37 6.87 7.19 6.60
C PHE A 37 6.58 5.79 7.10
N ILE A 38 6.91 4.79 6.29
CA ILE A 38 6.64 3.39 6.56
C ILE A 38 7.95 2.66 6.86
N ARG A 39 8.01 2.02 8.02
CA ARG A 39 9.10 1.12 8.39
C ARG A 39 8.96 -0.21 7.64
N PRO A 40 10.00 -0.67 6.93
CA PRO A 40 10.00 -2.02 6.36
C PRO A 40 9.84 -3.09 7.45
N LEU A 41 9.18 -4.21 7.13
CA LEU A 41 8.89 -5.29 8.07
C LEU A 41 10.16 -5.73 8.81
N GLY A 42 10.07 -5.76 10.13
CA GLY A 42 11.19 -6.06 11.01
C GLY A 42 10.74 -6.45 12.41
N TYR A 43 11.60 -6.19 13.40
CA TYR A 43 11.36 -6.58 14.78
C TYR A 43 10.07 -5.98 15.37
N HIS A 44 9.76 -4.72 15.07
CA HIS A 44 8.56 -4.04 15.57
C HIS A 44 7.27 -4.74 15.12
N THR A 45 7.18 -5.05 13.83
CA THR A 45 6.01 -5.73 13.25
C THR A 45 5.92 -7.18 13.71
N ALA A 46 7.06 -7.89 13.81
CA ALA A 46 7.08 -9.25 14.35
C ALA A 46 6.62 -9.31 15.81
N THR A 47 7.02 -8.34 16.64
CA THR A 47 6.56 -8.24 18.03
C THR A 47 5.07 -7.98 18.09
N SER A 48 4.57 -7.05 17.27
CA SER A 48 3.13 -6.77 17.19
C SER A 48 2.32 -7.99 16.75
N ASP A 49 2.79 -8.74 15.75
CA ASP A 49 2.13 -9.94 15.24
C ASP A 49 2.01 -11.02 16.34
N VAL A 50 3.07 -11.19 17.15
CA VAL A 50 3.05 -12.12 18.31
C VAL A 50 2.06 -11.64 19.37
N LEU A 51 2.05 -10.35 19.69
CA LEU A 51 1.12 -9.79 20.69
C LEU A 51 -0.34 -9.91 20.22
N ALA A 52 -0.59 -9.72 18.94
CA ALA A 52 -1.91 -9.93 18.34
C ALA A 52 -2.35 -11.38 18.39
N HIS A 53 -1.45 -12.32 18.12
CA HIS A 53 -1.74 -13.76 18.19
C HIS A 53 -2.20 -14.19 19.59
N VAL A 54 -1.67 -13.59 20.64
CA VAL A 54 -2.07 -13.86 22.03
C VAL A 54 -3.20 -12.95 22.54
N GLY A 55 -3.82 -12.17 21.65
CA GLY A 55 -4.97 -11.32 21.97
C GLY A 55 -4.65 -10.09 22.82
N LYS A 56 -3.38 -9.66 22.89
CA LYS A 56 -2.96 -8.48 23.69
C LYS A 56 -3.11 -7.16 22.94
N VAL A 57 -3.12 -7.19 21.61
CA VAL A 57 -3.23 -6.02 20.74
C VAL A 57 -4.11 -6.40 19.56
N ASP A 58 -4.90 -5.47 19.04
CA ASP A 58 -5.62 -5.68 17.78
C ASP A 58 -4.64 -5.92 16.62
N GLY A 59 -4.90 -6.94 15.79
CA GLY A 59 -3.95 -7.35 14.76
C GLY A 59 -3.73 -6.31 13.67
N VAL A 60 -4.77 -5.56 13.29
CA VAL A 60 -4.68 -4.55 12.23
C VAL A 60 -4.09 -3.26 12.80
N ALA A 61 -4.62 -2.79 13.93
CA ALA A 61 -4.12 -1.58 14.59
C ALA A 61 -2.67 -1.75 15.06
N GLY A 62 -2.31 -2.91 15.59
CA GLY A 62 -0.94 -3.25 15.95
C GLY A 62 0.00 -3.19 14.74
N ARG A 63 -0.40 -3.77 13.61
CA ARG A 63 0.39 -3.73 12.37
C ARG A 63 0.60 -2.30 11.87
N ILE A 64 -0.45 -1.48 11.85
CA ILE A 64 -0.36 -0.07 11.44
C ILE A 64 0.55 0.71 12.40
N ALA A 65 0.34 0.61 13.72
CA ALA A 65 1.14 1.30 14.73
C ALA A 65 2.63 0.89 14.70
N ALA A 66 2.92 -0.38 14.39
CA ALA A 66 4.29 -0.87 14.29
C ALA A 66 5.02 -0.44 13.00
N SER A 67 4.26 -0.11 11.94
CA SER A 67 4.80 0.23 10.62
C SER A 67 4.83 1.73 10.35
N VAL A 68 3.84 2.50 10.79
CA VAL A 68 3.74 3.94 10.50
C VAL A 68 4.53 4.74 11.54
N CYS A 69 5.46 5.55 11.06
CA CYS A 69 6.36 6.34 11.90
C CYS A 69 6.64 7.71 11.28
N ASP A 70 7.35 8.56 12.03
CA ASP A 70 7.91 9.79 11.50
C ASP A 70 9.23 9.54 10.75
N GLU A 71 9.83 10.60 10.19
CA GLU A 71 11.11 10.54 9.47
C GLU A 71 12.25 9.97 10.32
N ALA A 72 12.21 10.17 11.64
CA ALA A 72 13.19 9.63 12.59
C ALA A 72 12.89 8.17 12.99
N GLY A 73 11.77 7.60 12.53
CA GLY A 73 11.32 6.26 12.87
C GLY A 73 10.57 6.15 14.19
N ARG A 74 10.15 7.26 14.81
CA ARG A 74 9.32 7.22 16.02
C ARG A 74 7.88 6.90 15.64
N PRO A 75 7.17 6.03 16.38
CA PRO A 75 5.80 5.67 16.07
C PRO A 75 4.89 6.91 16.14
N VAL A 76 4.00 7.04 15.15
CA VAL A 76 3.01 8.14 15.08
C VAL A 76 1.73 7.76 15.83
N PHE A 77 1.39 6.48 15.84
CA PHE A 77 0.17 5.95 16.45
C PHE A 77 0.51 4.91 17.53
N THR A 78 -0.35 4.85 18.55
CA THR A 78 -0.55 3.63 19.34
C THR A 78 -1.66 2.78 18.73
N PRO A 79 -1.74 1.47 19.03
CA PRO A 79 -2.91 0.66 18.62
C PRO A 79 -4.24 1.23 19.11
N GLN A 80 -4.26 1.84 20.30
CA GLN A 80 -5.42 2.48 20.89
C GLN A 80 -5.84 3.75 20.14
N ASP A 81 -4.87 4.46 19.53
CA ASP A 81 -5.20 5.62 18.71
C ASP A 81 -5.99 5.23 17.45
N ILE A 82 -5.68 4.07 16.90
CA ILE A 82 -6.29 3.55 15.66
C ILE A 82 -7.67 2.95 15.94
N THR A 83 -7.81 2.21 17.04
CA THR A 83 -9.09 1.62 17.46
C THR A 83 -10.05 2.63 18.08
N GLY A 84 -9.56 3.82 18.45
CA GLY A 84 -10.33 4.88 19.09
C GLY A 84 -10.45 4.76 20.61
N GLU A 85 -9.80 3.77 21.21
CA GLU A 85 -9.80 3.56 22.67
C GLU A 85 -9.01 4.63 23.43
N ALA A 86 -8.05 5.28 22.77
CA ALA A 86 -7.23 6.32 23.39
C ALA A 86 -8.01 7.62 23.67
N ASP A 87 -9.01 7.92 22.84
CA ASP A 87 -9.85 9.11 22.94
C ASP A 87 -11.25 8.81 22.38
N PRO A 88 -12.24 8.51 23.24
CA PRO A 88 -13.59 8.16 22.81
C PRO A 88 -14.33 9.25 22.03
N ASP A 89 -13.98 10.53 22.23
CA ASP A 89 -14.61 11.65 21.53
C ASP A 89 -14.07 11.78 20.10
N ARG A 90 -12.82 11.36 19.87
CA ARG A 90 -12.21 11.27 18.54
C ARG A 90 -12.66 10.02 17.79
N GLY A 91 -12.77 8.88 18.48
CA GLY A 91 -13.14 7.60 17.90
C GLY A 91 -12.02 6.95 17.06
N ALA A 92 -12.40 5.88 16.34
CA ALA A 92 -11.49 5.08 15.53
C ALA A 92 -11.03 5.82 14.26
N LEU A 93 -9.92 5.36 13.69
CA LEU A 93 -9.43 5.85 12.41
C LEU A 93 -10.44 5.58 11.27
N ASP A 94 -10.54 6.52 10.34
CA ASP A 94 -11.41 6.39 9.17
C ASP A 94 -11.08 5.13 8.35
N GLY A 95 -12.11 4.48 7.81
CA GLY A 95 -11.96 3.21 7.10
C GLY A 95 -11.13 3.34 5.82
N GLN A 96 -11.28 4.43 5.06
CA GLN A 96 -10.50 4.64 3.84
C GLN A 96 -9.05 5.00 4.18
N LEU A 97 -8.83 5.83 5.21
CA LEU A 97 -7.49 6.12 5.70
C LEU A 97 -6.79 4.84 6.19
N THR A 98 -7.50 3.97 6.92
CA THR A 98 -6.98 2.68 7.38
C THR A 98 -6.53 1.81 6.21
N ILE A 99 -7.34 1.72 5.15
CA ILE A 99 -6.98 0.97 3.93
C ILE A 99 -5.77 1.60 3.23
N ALA A 100 -5.74 2.93 3.09
CA ALA A 100 -4.63 3.64 2.46
C ALA A 100 -3.29 3.39 3.18
N LEU A 101 -3.31 3.38 4.52
CA LEU A 101 -2.14 3.02 5.32
C LEU A 101 -1.70 1.57 5.11
N LEU A 102 -2.64 0.62 5.07
CA LEU A 102 -2.32 -0.79 4.81
C LEU A 102 -1.73 -1.00 3.41
N VAL A 103 -2.22 -0.28 2.40
CA VAL A 103 -1.65 -0.30 1.04
C VAL A 103 -0.22 0.24 1.04
N ALA A 104 0.03 1.40 1.67
CA ALA A 104 1.38 1.95 1.78
C ALA A 104 2.36 1.00 2.49
N ILE A 105 1.89 0.33 3.55
CA ILE A 105 2.64 -0.73 4.24
C ILE A 105 2.96 -1.86 3.27
N GLN A 106 1.98 -2.35 2.52
CA GLN A 106 2.18 -3.44 1.56
C GLN A 106 3.21 -3.06 0.49
N GLU A 107 3.12 -1.87 -0.10
CA GLU A 107 4.04 -1.40 -1.14
C GLU A 107 5.50 -1.39 -0.67
N VAL A 108 5.77 -0.88 0.54
CA VAL A 108 7.12 -0.84 1.10
C VAL A 108 7.69 -2.23 1.33
N ASN A 109 6.84 -3.22 1.57
CA ASN A 109 7.27 -4.59 1.86
C ASN A 109 7.31 -5.49 0.62
N ASP A 110 6.53 -5.18 -0.41
CA ASP A 110 6.61 -5.86 -1.71
C ASP A 110 7.78 -5.36 -2.57
N LEU A 111 8.37 -4.20 -2.26
CA LEU A 111 9.59 -3.69 -2.88
C LEU A 111 10.80 -4.66 -2.79
N GLY A 112 10.76 -5.67 -1.91
CA GLY A 112 11.78 -6.73 -1.81
C GLY A 112 11.41 -8.05 -2.52
N LYS A 113 10.15 -8.23 -2.93
CA LYS A 113 9.78 -9.31 -3.84
C LYS A 113 10.00 -8.77 -5.23
N THR A 114 10.95 -9.34 -5.96
CA THR A 114 10.99 -9.14 -7.41
C THR A 114 9.61 -9.47 -7.94
N ILE A 115 8.82 -8.46 -8.30
CA ILE A 115 7.82 -8.63 -9.33
C ILE A 115 8.70 -8.95 -10.53
N ASN A 116 8.88 -10.24 -10.82
CA ASN A 116 9.24 -10.66 -12.16
C ASN A 116 8.07 -10.17 -13.01
N SER A 117 8.09 -8.89 -13.40
CA SER A 117 7.33 -8.42 -14.52
C SER A 117 7.97 -9.13 -15.69
N ALA A 118 7.47 -10.32 -16.01
CA ALA A 118 7.51 -10.76 -17.38
C ALA A 118 7.10 -9.53 -18.21
N PRO A 119 7.92 -9.06 -19.16
CA PRO A 119 7.58 -7.89 -19.94
C PRO A 119 6.20 -8.13 -20.53
N LYS A 120 5.27 -7.19 -20.30
CA LYS A 120 3.93 -7.24 -20.89
C LYS A 120 4.14 -7.40 -22.39
N THR A 121 3.92 -8.60 -22.91
CA THR A 121 3.81 -8.81 -24.34
C THR A 121 2.61 -7.97 -24.76
N SER A 122 2.86 -6.87 -25.46
CA SER A 122 1.84 -6.16 -26.19
C SER A 122 1.29 -7.14 -27.22
N SER A 123 0.24 -7.87 -26.88
CA SER A 123 -0.58 -8.57 -27.85
C SER A 123 -1.32 -7.50 -28.63
N GLY A 124 -0.69 -7.05 -29.71
CA GLY A 124 -1.30 -6.21 -30.72
C GLY A 124 -2.48 -6.95 -31.33
N VAL A 125 -3.68 -6.73 -30.77
CA VAL A 125 -4.92 -6.91 -31.50
C VAL A 125 -5.05 -5.70 -32.42
N ASN A 126 -4.62 -5.88 -33.66
CA ASN A 126 -4.97 -4.96 -34.74
C ASN A 126 -6.44 -5.21 -35.09
N SER A 127 -7.36 -4.59 -34.35
CA SER A 127 -8.77 -4.49 -34.76
C SER A 127 -8.92 -3.23 -35.62
N SER A 128 -8.80 -3.42 -36.93
CA SER A 128 -9.38 -2.57 -37.97
C SER A 128 -10.26 -3.51 -38.81
N SER A 129 -11.53 -3.23 -39.09
CA SER A 129 -11.94 -2.02 -39.79
C SER A 129 -13.34 -1.54 -39.43
N THR A 130 -13.38 -0.22 -39.25
CA THR A 130 -14.48 0.73 -39.29
C THR A 130 -15.58 0.37 -40.28
N ALA A 131 -16.80 0.20 -39.76
CA ALA A 131 -18.01 0.48 -40.50
C ALA A 131 -18.21 2.00 -40.52
N LEU A 132 -18.40 2.60 -41.70
CA LEU A 132 -19.55 3.44 -42.05
C LEU A 132 -19.27 4.29 -43.31
N VAL A 133 -20.11 4.03 -44.31
CA VAL A 133 -20.82 5.00 -45.16
C VAL A 133 -20.02 5.82 -46.17
N GLU A 134 -20.24 5.47 -47.45
CA GLU A 134 -20.34 6.47 -48.51
C GLU A 134 -21.69 6.32 -49.24
N LYS A 135 -22.30 7.47 -49.53
CA LYS A 135 -23.70 7.68 -49.98
C LYS A 135 -23.89 7.45 -51.50
N PRO A 136 -25.13 7.51 -52.05
CA PRO A 136 -25.59 6.73 -53.22
C PRO A 136 -25.59 7.51 -54.56
N LEU A 137 -25.76 6.81 -55.71
CA LEU A 137 -26.33 7.31 -56.97
C LEU A 137 -26.69 6.12 -57.94
N PRO A 138 -27.37 6.29 -59.10
CA PRO A 138 -28.76 5.87 -59.36
C PRO A 138 -28.97 4.76 -60.43
N LYS A 139 -30.24 4.37 -60.56
CA LYS A 139 -30.90 3.35 -61.43
C LYS A 139 -30.49 3.34 -62.91
N PRO A 140 -30.63 2.18 -63.58
CA PRO A 140 -31.31 2.16 -64.87
C PRO A 140 -32.45 1.13 -64.94
N GLU A 141 -33.47 1.49 -65.72
CA GLU A 141 -34.68 0.75 -66.06
C GLU A 141 -34.53 0.23 -67.51
N LYS A 142 -34.96 -1.02 -67.78
CA LYS A 142 -35.30 -1.67 -69.08
C LYS A 142 -35.12 -3.19 -68.92
N THR A 143 -35.96 -4.10 -69.42
CA THR A 143 -37.23 -4.08 -70.17
C THR A 143 -37.92 -5.41 -69.84
#